data_AF-A0A6C0BGA0-F1
#
_entry.id   AF-A0A6C0BGA0-F1
#
_cell.length_a   1.000
_cell.length_b   1.000
_cell.length_c   1.000
_cell.angle_alpha   90.00
_cell.angle_beta   90.00
_cell.angle_gamma   90.00
#
_symmetry.space_group_name_H-M   'P 1'
#
loop_
_entity.id
_entity.type
_entity.pdbx_description
1 polymer ?
#
loop_
_entity_poly.entity_id
_entity_poly.type
_entity_poly.pdbx_seq_one_letter_code
_entity_poly.pdbx_strand_id
1 'polypeptide(L)'
;MGCGCGKKNGAASQMMGPDRQPLFIDEWGPILWKYLHCLAEKMGTSGNTIVDTDQANYMETLLTTLHLVIPCTVCQTHASAYMVANPIPSLRGLYKNELRDTVRSWLFLFHNAVRSQKNQPILVNTIEEYSALYQNCLLPKCDYTNFIQSVAAAVRQGWVRIEHWRKWYSNSERLRIISGNVVV
;
A
#
# COMPACT_ATOMS: atom_id res chain seq x y z
N MET A 1 42.98 30.38 -25.36
CA MET A 1 43.41 29.01 -25.73
C MET A 1 43.35 28.14 -24.49
N GLY A 2 42.79 26.93 -24.58
CA GLY A 2 42.98 25.85 -23.60
C GLY A 2 41.77 25.48 -22.73
N CYS A 3 41.05 24.45 -23.16
CA CYS A 3 39.95 23.76 -22.49
C CYS A 3 40.50 22.64 -21.57
N GLY A 4 39.75 22.22 -20.53
CA GLY A 4 40.13 21.07 -19.70
C GLY A 4 39.05 20.65 -18.69
N CYS A 5 38.12 19.80 -19.14
CA CYS A 5 37.01 19.23 -18.37
C CYS A 5 37.46 18.34 -17.20
N GLY A 6 36.84 18.52 -16.03
CA GLY A 6 36.84 17.58 -14.88
C GLY A 6 35.40 17.21 -14.50
N LYS A 7 35.17 15.92 -14.22
CA LYS A 7 33.89 15.21 -14.23
C LYS A 7 32.94 15.53 -13.05
N LYS A 8 31.64 15.39 -13.36
CA LYS A 8 30.45 15.35 -12.48
C LYS A 8 30.63 14.44 -11.27
N ASN A 9 30.03 14.82 -10.12
CA ASN A 9 29.28 13.93 -9.24
C ASN A 9 28.38 14.74 -8.29
N GLY A 10 27.10 14.35 -8.18
CA GLY A 10 26.24 14.72 -7.05
C GLY A 10 25.01 15.58 -7.33
N ALA A 11 24.26 15.35 -8.42
CA ALA A 11 22.91 15.89 -8.54
C ALA A 11 21.94 15.08 -7.66
N ALA A 12 21.85 15.45 -6.38
CA ALA A 12 20.80 14.99 -5.45
C ALA A 12 19.90 16.16 -5.02
N SER A 13 19.58 17.06 -5.96
CA SER A 13 18.75 18.22 -5.68
C SER A 13 17.85 18.53 -6.87
N GLN A 14 16.79 17.73 -7.02
CA GLN A 14 15.65 18.09 -7.88
C GLN A 14 14.43 17.20 -7.61
N MET A 15 13.84 17.34 -6.43
CA MET A 15 12.43 17.01 -6.19
C MET A 15 11.81 18.08 -5.28
N MET A 16 11.84 19.34 -5.72
CA MET A 16 11.14 20.45 -5.06
C MET A 16 9.99 20.91 -5.95
N GLY A 17 8.82 20.32 -5.72
CA GLY A 17 7.54 20.92 -6.08
C GLY A 17 7.02 21.77 -4.92
N PRO A 18 6.17 22.78 -5.17
CA PRO A 18 5.65 23.68 -4.15
C PRO A 18 4.87 22.90 -3.08
N ASP A 19 4.85 23.45 -1.85
CA ASP A 19 4.12 22.94 -0.68
C ASP A 19 2.64 22.73 -1.00
N ARG A 20 2.30 21.56 -1.56
CA ARG A 20 0.93 21.08 -1.56
C ARG A 20 0.56 20.75 -0.12
N GLN A 21 -0.52 21.37 0.35
CA GLN A 21 -1.26 20.92 1.53
C GLN A 21 -1.50 19.40 1.43
N PRO A 22 -1.55 18.69 2.57
CA PRO A 22 -1.80 17.25 2.53
C PRO A 22 -3.15 17.01 1.85
N LEU A 23 -3.13 16.18 0.81
CA LEU A 23 -4.33 15.83 0.04
C LEU A 23 -5.43 15.34 0.99
N PHE A 24 -6.68 15.68 0.69
CA PHE A 24 -7.83 15.33 1.53
C PHE A 24 -7.95 13.80 1.63
N ILE A 25 -8.49 13.30 2.76
CA ILE A 25 -8.66 11.85 3.01
C ILE A 25 -9.39 11.18 1.84
N ASP A 26 -10.34 11.88 1.21
CA ASP A 26 -11.13 11.37 0.10
C ASP A 26 -10.35 11.26 -1.21
N GLU A 27 -9.19 11.90 -1.33
CA GLU A 27 -8.33 11.85 -2.52
C GLU A 27 -7.37 10.66 -2.47
N TRP A 28 -6.75 10.37 -1.32
CA TRP A 28 -5.75 9.30 -1.21
C TRP A 28 -6.29 7.99 -0.61
N GLY A 29 -7.33 8.06 0.22
CA GLY A 29 -7.90 6.90 0.91
C GLY A 29 -8.41 5.82 -0.04
N PRO A 30 -9.28 6.16 -1.02
CA PRO A 30 -9.76 5.21 -2.02
C PRO A 30 -8.63 4.58 -2.84
N ILE A 31 -7.58 5.36 -3.14
CA ILE A 31 -6.41 4.91 -3.90
C ILE A 31 -5.64 3.83 -3.13
N LEU A 32 -5.35 4.09 -1.85
CA LEU A 32 -4.65 3.13 -0.99
C LEU A 32 -5.44 1.83 -0.84
N TRP A 33 -6.75 1.91 -0.60
CA TRP A 33 -7.59 0.72 -0.52
C TRP A 33 -7.57 -0.07 -1.82
N LYS A 34 -7.81 0.60 -2.95
CA LYS A 34 -7.79 -0.04 -4.26
C LYS A 34 -6.44 -0.71 -4.52
N TYR A 35 -5.33 -0.06 -4.17
CA TYR A 35 -3.98 -0.62 -4.31
C TYR A 35 -3.80 -1.91 -3.51
N LEU A 36 -4.16 -1.92 -2.22
CA LEU A 36 -4.02 -3.08 -1.34
C LEU A 36 -4.88 -4.26 -1.83
N HIS A 37 -6.13 -3.99 -2.21
CA HIS A 37 -7.05 -5.02 -2.72
C HIS A 37 -6.63 -5.56 -4.08
N CYS A 38 -6.18 -4.68 -4.99
CA CYS A 38 -5.53 -5.08 -6.26
C CYS A 38 -4.38 -6.05 -6.01
N LEU A 39 -3.48 -5.74 -5.06
CA LEU A 39 -2.35 -6.61 -4.74
C LEU A 39 -2.83 -7.95 -4.19
N ALA A 40 -3.78 -7.94 -3.25
CA ALA A 40 -4.34 -9.14 -2.66
C ALA A 40 -4.85 -10.11 -3.73
N GLU A 41 -5.63 -9.65 -4.71
CA GLU A 41 -6.17 -10.50 -5.78
C GLU A 41 -5.12 -11.14 -6.69
N LYS A 42 -3.91 -10.58 -6.75
CA LYS A 42 -2.81 -11.11 -7.55
C LYS A 42 -1.87 -12.04 -6.77
N MET A 43 -2.05 -12.19 -5.47
CA MET A 43 -1.21 -13.06 -4.66
C MET A 43 -1.48 -14.55 -4.95
N GLY A 44 -0.46 -15.38 -4.82
CA GLY A 44 -0.55 -16.82 -5.01
C GLY A 44 -0.85 -17.27 -6.44
N THR A 45 -0.72 -16.39 -7.44
CA THR A 45 -0.91 -16.75 -8.86
C THR A 45 0.39 -17.17 -9.54
N SER A 46 1.51 -17.16 -8.82
CA SER A 46 2.84 -17.36 -9.41
C SER A 46 3.11 -18.80 -9.86
N GLY A 47 2.41 -19.77 -9.27
CA GLY A 47 2.68 -21.19 -9.44
C GLY A 47 3.99 -21.67 -8.77
N ASN A 48 4.72 -20.78 -8.08
CA ASN A 48 6.01 -21.05 -7.47
C ASN A 48 5.98 -20.70 -5.97
N THR A 49 6.21 -21.69 -5.11
CA THR A 49 6.16 -21.54 -3.66
C THR A 49 7.22 -20.57 -3.10
N ILE A 50 8.35 -20.41 -3.78
CA ILE A 50 9.39 -19.43 -3.41
C ILE A 50 8.86 -18.01 -3.64
N VAL A 51 8.24 -17.77 -4.79
CA VAL A 51 7.64 -16.46 -5.11
C VAL A 51 6.48 -16.16 -4.18
N ASP A 52 5.62 -17.14 -3.90
CA ASP A 52 4.51 -16.98 -2.94
C ASP A 52 5.02 -16.70 -1.52
N THR A 53 6.16 -17.28 -1.12
CA THR A 53 6.80 -16.98 0.18
C THR A 53 7.26 -15.52 0.24
N ASP A 54 7.87 -15.00 -0.83
CA ASP A 54 8.24 -13.59 -0.91
C ASP A 54 7.02 -12.68 -0.91
N GLN A 55 5.96 -13.04 -1.64
CA GLN A 55 4.68 -12.32 -1.62
C GLN A 55 4.12 -12.25 -0.19
N ALA A 56 4.10 -13.37 0.54
CA ALA A 56 3.65 -13.43 1.92
C ALA A 56 4.48 -12.52 2.83
N ASN A 57 5.81 -12.61 2.77
CA ASN A 57 6.70 -11.80 3.61
C ASN A 57 6.51 -10.28 3.36
N TYR A 58 6.41 -9.88 2.09
CA TYR A 58 6.21 -8.47 1.74
C TYR A 58 4.82 -8.00 2.15
N MET A 59 3.76 -8.76 1.86
CA MET A 59 2.39 -8.39 2.25
C MET A 59 2.25 -8.29 3.78
N GLU A 60 2.78 -9.24 4.53
CA GLU A 60 2.78 -9.20 5.99
C GLU A 60 3.49 -7.94 6.51
N THR A 61 4.64 -7.58 5.93
CA THR A 61 5.33 -6.32 6.25
C THR A 61 4.46 -5.09 5.93
N LEU A 62 3.81 -5.06 4.77
CA LEU A 62 2.96 -3.92 4.37
C LEU A 62 1.77 -3.74 5.30
N LEU A 63 1.07 -4.81 5.63
CA LEU A 63 -0.11 -4.77 6.49
C LEU A 63 0.28 -4.42 7.93
N THR A 64 1.29 -5.07 8.50
CA THR A 64 1.74 -4.83 9.89
C THR A 64 2.31 -3.43 10.13
N THR A 65 2.80 -2.77 9.08
CA THR A 65 3.33 -1.40 9.17
C THR A 65 2.45 -0.33 8.52
N LEU A 66 1.25 -0.70 8.05
CA LEU A 66 0.34 0.20 7.33
C LEU A 66 0.02 1.46 8.14
N HIS A 67 -0.33 1.29 9.42
CA HIS A 67 -0.64 2.40 10.33
C HIS A 67 0.50 3.40 10.51
N LEU A 68 1.75 3.07 10.15
CA LEU A 68 2.90 3.99 10.28
C LEU A 68 3.08 4.91 9.08
N VAL A 69 2.41 4.63 7.96
CA VAL A 69 2.63 5.32 6.67
C VAL A 69 1.38 6.02 6.12
N ILE A 70 0.22 5.83 6.76
CA ILE A 70 -1.01 6.52 6.39
C ILE A 70 -0.81 8.04 6.58
N PRO A 71 -1.10 8.89 5.57
CA PRO A 71 -0.85 10.33 5.63
C PRO A 71 -1.90 11.11 6.45
N CYS A 72 -2.35 10.55 7.58
CA CYS A 72 -3.30 11.16 8.51
C CYS A 72 -3.15 10.55 9.90
N THR A 73 -2.75 11.35 10.89
CA THR A 73 -2.48 10.90 12.27
C THR A 73 -3.69 10.23 12.94
N VAL A 74 -4.90 10.75 12.75
CA VAL A 74 -6.14 10.14 13.26
C VAL A 74 -6.36 8.76 12.66
N CYS A 75 -6.18 8.62 11.34
CA CYS A 75 -6.28 7.32 10.66
C CYS A 75 -5.19 6.34 11.13
N GLN A 76 -3.97 6.82 11.42
CA GLN A 76 -2.90 5.97 11.98
C GLN A 76 -3.31 5.39 13.34
N THR A 77 -3.86 6.21 14.25
CA THR A 77 -4.35 5.74 15.55
C THR A 77 -5.46 4.70 15.42
N HIS A 78 -6.45 4.95 14.56
CA HIS A 78 -7.54 4.00 14.33
C HIS A 78 -7.05 2.69 13.69
N ALA A 79 -6.17 2.78 12.70
CA ALA A 79 -5.58 1.61 12.06
C ALA A 79 -4.76 0.78 13.07
N SER A 80 -3.93 1.44 13.88
CA SER A 80 -3.14 0.78 14.93
C SER A 80 -4.04 0.06 15.94
N ALA A 81 -5.10 0.72 16.43
CA ALA A 81 -6.05 0.12 17.35
C ALA A 81 -6.77 -1.10 16.74
N TYR A 82 -7.22 -0.99 15.48
CA TYR A 82 -7.83 -2.13 14.78
C TYR A 82 -6.86 -3.30 14.64
N MET A 83 -5.60 -3.03 14.24
CA MET A 83 -4.58 -4.06 14.02
C MET A 83 -4.15 -4.75 15.32
N VAL A 84 -4.19 -4.06 16.47
CA VAL A 84 -3.95 -4.67 17.78
C VAL A 84 -5.10 -5.61 18.15
N ALA A 85 -6.34 -5.21 17.91
CA ALA A 85 -7.51 -6.03 18.20
C ALA A 85 -7.71 -7.18 17.19
N ASN A 86 -7.23 -7.01 15.95
CA ASN A 86 -7.41 -7.95 14.85
C ASN A 86 -6.05 -8.18 14.16
N PRO A 87 -5.12 -8.91 14.82
CA PRO A 87 -3.79 -9.13 14.28
C PRO A 87 -3.84 -9.79 12.91
N ILE A 88 -2.89 -9.44 12.04
CA ILE A 88 -2.73 -10.07 10.74
C ILE A 88 -2.38 -11.54 11.00
N PRO A 89 -3.10 -12.51 10.41
CA PRO A 89 -2.73 -13.92 10.51
C PRO A 89 -1.38 -14.16 9.85
N SER A 90 -0.61 -15.13 10.33
CA SER A 90 0.68 -15.43 9.70
C SER A 90 0.46 -15.87 8.25
N LEU A 91 1.11 -15.17 7.32
CA LEU A 91 1.01 -15.48 5.89
C LEU A 91 2.07 -16.49 5.44
N ARG A 92 3.11 -16.70 6.25
CA ARG A 92 4.20 -17.62 5.94
C ARG A 92 3.68 -19.05 5.90
N GLY A 93 4.01 -19.76 4.82
CA GLY A 93 3.57 -21.15 4.62
C GLY A 93 2.21 -21.27 3.96
N LEU A 94 1.50 -20.15 3.73
CA LEU A 94 0.31 -20.13 2.88
C LEU A 94 0.75 -19.97 1.42
N TYR A 95 0.06 -20.66 0.52
CA TYR A 95 0.38 -20.66 -0.90
C TYR A 95 -0.89 -20.55 -1.75
N LYS A 96 -0.74 -20.17 -3.01
CA LYS A 96 -1.84 -20.16 -3.99
C LYS A 96 -3.08 -19.41 -3.47
N ASN A 97 -4.26 -20.04 -3.57
CA ASN A 97 -5.51 -19.44 -3.16
C ASN A 97 -5.56 -19.19 -1.66
N GLU A 98 -4.96 -20.06 -0.83
CA GLU A 98 -4.98 -19.88 0.62
C GLU A 98 -4.30 -18.57 1.06
N LEU A 99 -3.16 -18.25 0.44
CA LEU A 99 -2.47 -16.96 0.67
C LEU A 99 -3.37 -15.79 0.24
N ARG A 100 -3.97 -15.88 -0.94
CA ARG A 100 -4.86 -14.86 -1.50
C ARG A 100 -6.08 -14.60 -0.63
N ASP A 101 -6.77 -15.68 -0.27
CA ASP A 101 -8.04 -15.67 0.44
C ASP A 101 -7.84 -15.16 1.87
N THR A 102 -6.73 -15.52 2.52
CA THR A 102 -6.37 -15.01 3.85
C THR A 102 -6.17 -13.50 3.83
N VAL A 103 -5.38 -12.98 2.88
CA VAL A 103 -5.11 -11.54 2.76
C VAL A 103 -6.38 -10.77 2.40
N ARG A 104 -7.16 -11.29 1.43
CA ARG A 104 -8.46 -10.71 1.04
C ARG A 104 -9.40 -10.60 2.23
N SER A 105 -9.57 -11.69 2.99
CA SER A 105 -10.49 -11.74 4.12
C SER A 105 -10.13 -10.72 5.19
N TRP A 106 -8.84 -10.62 5.53
CA TRP A 106 -8.39 -9.63 6.52
C TRP A 106 -8.62 -8.19 6.04
N LEU A 107 -8.26 -7.89 4.79
CA LEU A 107 -8.45 -6.56 4.21
C LEU A 107 -9.94 -6.20 4.05
N PHE A 108 -10.80 -7.16 3.72
CA PHE A 108 -12.25 -7.00 3.65
C PHE A 108 -12.83 -6.58 5.00
N LEU A 109 -12.52 -7.35 6.05
CA LEU A 109 -12.97 -7.07 7.41
C LEU A 109 -12.47 -5.70 7.89
N PHE A 110 -11.19 -5.39 7.62
CA PHE A 110 -10.61 -4.12 8.01
C PHE A 110 -11.26 -2.94 7.29
N HIS A 111 -11.42 -3.02 5.97
CA HIS A 111 -12.04 -1.95 5.20
C HIS A 111 -13.50 -1.73 5.64
N ASN A 112 -14.26 -2.79 5.89
CA ASN A 112 -15.62 -2.68 6.40
C ASN A 112 -15.68 -2.07 7.80
N ALA A 113 -14.77 -2.44 8.71
CA ALA A 113 -14.69 -1.83 10.03
C ALA A 113 -14.44 -0.31 9.94
N VAL A 114 -13.54 0.14 9.05
CA VAL A 114 -13.29 1.57 8.81
C VAL A 114 -14.54 2.26 8.25
N ARG A 115 -15.26 1.63 7.32
CA ARG A 115 -16.50 2.19 6.75
C ARG A 115 -17.59 2.31 7.80
N SER A 116 -17.80 1.28 8.62
CA SER A 116 -18.75 1.30 9.73
C SER A 116 -18.41 2.40 10.74
N GLN A 117 -17.13 2.54 11.14
CA GLN A 117 -16.70 3.59 12.05
C GLN A 117 -16.97 4.99 11.49
N LYS A 118 -16.83 5.18 10.17
CA LYS A 118 -17.11 6.45 9.48
C LYS A 118 -18.58 6.64 9.10
N ASN A 119 -19.48 5.73 9.48
CA ASN A 119 -20.88 5.70 9.03
C ASN A 119 -21.01 5.76 7.49
N GLN A 120 -20.09 5.12 6.78
CA GLN A 120 -20.13 4.98 5.33
C GLN A 120 -20.85 3.68 4.94
N PRO A 121 -21.59 3.67 3.82
CA PRO A 121 -22.27 2.47 3.37
C PRO A 121 -21.25 1.38 3.03
N ILE A 122 -21.51 0.15 3.48
CA ILE A 122 -20.74 -1.04 3.08
C ILE A 122 -20.91 -1.26 1.57
N LEU A 123 -19.81 -1.51 0.86
CA LEU A 123 -19.83 -1.66 -0.60
C LEU A 123 -20.44 -2.99 -1.03
N VAL A 124 -20.02 -4.07 -0.36
CA VAL A 124 -20.48 -5.45 -0.60
C VAL A 124 -20.45 -6.21 0.73
N ASN A 125 -21.33 -7.20 0.88
CA ASN A 125 -21.55 -7.87 2.17
C ASN A 125 -20.81 -9.20 2.29
N THR A 126 -20.31 -9.74 1.16
CA THR A 126 -19.66 -11.04 1.10
C THR A 126 -18.24 -10.94 0.54
N ILE A 127 -17.41 -11.92 0.88
CA ILE A 127 -16.02 -12.00 0.38
C ILE A 127 -16.01 -12.31 -1.12
N GLU A 128 -17.01 -13.05 -1.60
CA GLU A 128 -17.18 -13.44 -3.00
C GLU A 128 -17.48 -12.22 -3.88
N GLU A 129 -18.44 -11.38 -3.47
CA GLU A 129 -18.71 -10.10 -4.12
C GLU A 129 -17.48 -9.19 -4.08
N TYR A 130 -16.73 -9.24 -2.98
CA TYR A 130 -15.49 -8.47 -2.82
C TYR A 130 -14.40 -8.93 -3.79
N SER A 131 -14.22 -10.25 -3.95
CA SER A 131 -13.29 -10.81 -4.93
C SER A 131 -13.71 -10.41 -6.34
N ALA A 132 -15.00 -10.47 -6.67
CA ALA A 132 -15.51 -10.05 -7.98
C ALA A 132 -15.25 -8.56 -8.26
N LEU A 133 -15.40 -7.70 -7.25
CA LEU A 133 -15.13 -6.26 -7.35
C LEU A 133 -13.66 -5.95 -7.75
N TYR A 134 -12.71 -6.77 -7.28
CA TYR A 134 -11.28 -6.55 -7.48
C TYR A 134 -10.58 -7.54 -8.43
N GLN A 135 -11.27 -8.53 -9.00
CA GLN A 135 -10.68 -9.60 -9.80
C GLN A 135 -9.74 -9.12 -10.93
N ASN A 136 -10.14 -8.04 -11.61
CA ASN A 136 -9.38 -7.40 -12.69
C ASN A 136 -8.88 -6.00 -12.29
N CYS A 137 -8.65 -5.79 -10.99
CA CYS A 137 -8.25 -4.50 -10.45
C CYS A 137 -6.93 -4.04 -11.06
N LEU A 138 -6.97 -2.83 -11.60
CA LEU A 138 -5.82 -2.07 -12.08
C LEU A 138 -5.88 -0.67 -11.46
N LEU A 139 -4.71 -0.15 -11.08
CA LEU A 139 -4.57 1.17 -10.50
C LEU A 139 -3.89 2.10 -11.52
N PRO A 140 -4.55 3.18 -11.96
CA PRO A 140 -3.91 4.17 -12.82
C PRO A 140 -2.64 4.74 -12.18
N LYS A 141 -1.58 4.89 -12.98
CA LYS A 141 -0.30 5.45 -12.53
C LYS A 141 -0.43 6.85 -11.92
N CYS A 142 -1.34 7.68 -12.43
CA CYS A 142 -1.62 9.00 -11.87
C CYS A 142 -2.16 8.90 -10.43
N ASP A 143 -3.11 8.00 -10.18
CA ASP A 143 -3.67 7.76 -8.84
C ASP A 143 -2.57 7.26 -7.89
N TYR A 144 -1.77 6.28 -8.30
CA TYR A 144 -0.65 5.79 -7.49
C TYR A 144 0.35 6.92 -7.17
N THR A 145 0.65 7.77 -8.15
CA THR A 145 1.52 8.94 -7.96
C THR A 145 0.91 9.94 -6.99
N ASN A 146 -0.41 10.17 -7.04
CA ASN A 146 -1.11 11.05 -6.10
C ASN A 146 -0.99 10.53 -4.67
N PHE A 147 -1.18 9.22 -4.44
CA PHE A 147 -0.97 8.62 -3.13
C PHE A 147 0.47 8.81 -2.62
N ILE A 148 1.48 8.57 -3.46
CA ILE A 148 2.89 8.80 -3.10
C ILE A 148 3.12 10.27 -2.72
N GLN A 149 2.52 11.21 -3.45
CA GLN A 149 2.62 12.64 -3.14
C GLN A 149 1.95 12.99 -1.80
N SER A 150 0.81 12.37 -1.46
CA SER A 150 0.16 12.53 -0.15
C SER A 150 1.08 12.09 0.98
N VAL A 151 1.71 10.91 0.85
CA VAL A 151 2.64 10.40 1.87
C VAL A 151 3.88 11.28 1.95
N ALA A 152 4.42 11.74 0.83
CA ALA A 152 5.55 12.68 0.82
C ALA A 152 5.23 13.99 1.54
N ALA A 153 4.00 14.53 1.38
CA ALA A 153 3.55 15.69 2.13
C ALA A 153 3.46 15.41 3.64
N ALA A 154 2.91 14.26 4.03
CA ALA A 154 2.85 13.83 5.43
C ALA A 154 4.25 13.63 6.05
N VAL A 155 5.23 13.16 5.28
CA VAL A 155 6.63 13.09 5.71
C VAL A 155 7.22 14.48 5.96
N ARG A 156 7.00 15.45 5.06
CA ARG A 156 7.46 16.83 5.26
C ARG A 156 6.84 17.49 6.50
N GLN A 157 5.61 17.12 6.83
CA GLN A 157 4.88 17.62 8.00
C GLN A 157 5.20 16.85 9.29
N GLY A 158 6.04 15.81 9.22
CA GLY A 158 6.41 15.00 10.38
C GLY A 158 5.34 14.00 10.85
N TRP A 159 4.25 13.83 10.10
CA TRP A 159 3.19 12.87 10.42
C TRP A 159 3.59 11.43 10.11
N VAL A 160 4.49 11.24 9.15
CA VAL A 160 5.04 9.94 8.76
C VAL A 160 6.56 10.01 8.86
N ARG A 161 7.18 9.06 9.54
CA ARG A 161 8.66 8.98 9.60
C ARG A 161 9.20 8.49 8.25
N ILE A 162 10.22 9.16 7.73
CA ILE A 162 10.81 8.82 6.43
C ILE A 162 11.33 7.38 6.35
N GLU A 163 11.82 6.83 7.46
CA GLU A 163 12.30 5.45 7.56
C GLU A 163 11.16 4.44 7.36
N HIS A 164 10.00 4.68 7.98
CA HIS A 164 8.82 3.83 7.82
C HIS A 164 8.32 3.88 6.38
N TRP A 165 8.23 5.09 5.79
CA TRP A 165 7.83 5.24 4.40
C TRP A 165 8.79 4.55 3.43
N ARG A 166 10.11 4.75 3.56
CA ARG A 166 11.11 4.11 2.69
C ARG A 166 11.02 2.59 2.73
N LYS A 167 10.89 2.02 3.93
CA LYS A 167 10.74 0.57 4.11
C LYS A 167 9.43 0.08 3.49
N TRP A 168 8.32 0.72 3.79
CA TRP A 168 7.01 0.33 3.27
C TRP A 168 6.97 0.40 1.74
N TYR A 169 7.38 1.54 1.17
CA TYR A 169 7.42 1.75 -0.28
C TYR A 169 8.34 0.75 -0.99
N SER A 170 9.52 0.45 -0.42
CA SER A 170 10.41 -0.54 -1.02
C SER A 170 9.79 -1.94 -1.06
N ASN A 171 9.10 -2.36 0.01
CA ASN A 171 8.41 -3.65 0.04
C ASN A 171 7.18 -3.65 -0.87
N SER A 172 6.46 -2.53 -0.98
CA SER A 172 5.27 -2.42 -1.84
C SER A 172 5.64 -2.52 -3.31
N GLU A 173 6.74 -1.89 -3.72
CA GLU A 173 7.25 -1.98 -5.09
C GLU A 173 7.71 -3.40 -5.44
N ARG A 174 8.41 -4.07 -4.52
CA ARG A 174 8.83 -5.48 -4.72
C ARG A 174 7.60 -6.38 -4.85
N LEU A 175 6.63 -6.26 -3.96
CA LEU A 175 5.38 -7.03 -4.00
C LEU A 175 4.61 -6.77 -5.30
N ARG A 176 4.49 -5.50 -5.71
CA ARG A 176 3.84 -5.10 -6.97
C ARG A 176 4.49 -5.80 -8.16
N ILE A 177 5.81 -5.85 -8.23
CA ILE A 177 6.54 -6.49 -9.34
C ILE A 177 6.30 -8.00 -9.35
N ILE A 178 6.48 -8.68 -8.22
CA ILE A 178 6.36 -10.15 -8.16
C ILE A 178 4.92 -10.67 -8.22
N SER A 179 3.92 -9.78 -8.05
CA SER A 179 2.49 -10.11 -8.18
C SER A 179 1.92 -9.73 -9.56
N GLY A 180 2.75 -9.42 -10.56
CA GLY A 180 2.28 -9.17 -11.92
C GLY A 180 1.81 -7.74 -12.20
N ASN A 181 2.40 -6.75 -11.53
CA ASN A 181 2.22 -5.31 -11.67
C ASN A 181 0.76 -4.81 -11.81
N VAL A 182 0.22 -4.29 -10.71
CA VAL A 182 -1.15 -3.74 -10.66
C VAL A 182 -1.25 -2.26 -11.05
N VAL A 183 -0.12 -1.56 -11.26
CA VAL A 183 -0.10 -0.13 -11.62
C VAL A 183 0.19 0.01 -13.11
N VAL A 184 -0.73 0.65 -13.83
CA VAL A 184 -0.72 0.80 -15.30
C VAL A 184 -0.82 2.25 -15.74
#